data_AF-A0A143YPZ6-F1
#
_entry.id   AF-A0A143YPZ6-F1
#
_cell.length_a   1.000
_cell.length_b   1.000
_cell.length_c   1.000
_cell.angle_alpha   90.00
_cell.angle_beta   90.00
_cell.angle_gamma   90.00
#
_symmetry.space_group_name_H-M   'P 1'
#
loop_
_entity.id
_entity.type
_entity.pdbx_description
1 polymer ?
#
loop_
_entity_poly.entity_id
_entity_poly.type
_entity_poly.pdbx_seq_one_letter_code
_entity_poly.pdbx_strand_id
1 'polypeptide(L)'
;MKKKEIVLVSIMGILTIAIVLFGYKYAAGKKEALLREGEKQTETVSKTASSQESTIAESDTSEAYAQFLAAFAENRSNASVVDYLQYVHHHTKEVNVAFFGDVAADAAWAKSVIAGIQADYPLENLTTSFFSHPSDSSSVYLSSQYAQEMAASSPDVIFFSIPAKTDQVVDISLVESTQNIYAVYDEIRAALPDALIVLVTPPPSAAKVADWNSRSLDYRNYTNNLVEENAAFAVPLYDLHADFLAELTNRSESASNFMDAAGLELNEAGQQLYGELFAASLRTKMIDTSAGLYVEGEKPASTPIAPTLTVPEVPAAAIEETVSEEPVYEEPVYEEPTYVAPTYTAPAADDTSVATPDPTATDITANDTATNATGTEIDQ
;
A
#
# COMPACT_ATOMS: atom_id res chain seq x y z
N MET A 1 -14.13 43.69 -32.27
CA MET A 1 -13.86 42.44 -33.03
C MET A 1 -14.61 42.50 -34.34
N LYS A 2 -13.90 42.31 -35.45
CA LYS A 2 -14.49 42.45 -36.79
C LYS A 2 -15.40 41.25 -37.01
N LYS A 3 -16.58 41.44 -37.62
CA LYS A 3 -17.61 40.40 -37.84
C LYS A 3 -17.06 39.08 -38.43
N LYS A 4 -15.89 39.11 -39.10
CA LYS A 4 -15.19 37.94 -39.65
C LYS A 4 -14.48 37.07 -38.60
N GLU A 5 -14.02 37.64 -37.48
CA GLU A 5 -13.32 36.92 -36.40
C GLU A 5 -14.30 36.12 -35.53
N ILE A 6 -15.51 36.66 -35.30
CA ILE A 6 -16.59 35.98 -34.55
C ILE A 6 -17.13 34.76 -35.32
N VAL A 7 -17.19 34.85 -36.64
CA VAL A 7 -17.59 33.72 -37.50
C VAL A 7 -16.53 32.61 -37.49
N LEU A 8 -15.24 32.96 -37.50
CA LEU A 8 -14.14 31.98 -37.46
C LEU A 8 -14.11 31.20 -36.14
N VAL A 9 -14.28 31.89 -35.00
CA VAL A 9 -14.30 31.26 -33.66
C VAL A 9 -15.52 30.35 -33.50
N SER A 10 -16.67 30.74 -34.04
CA SER A 10 -17.88 29.90 -34.00
C SER A 10 -17.73 28.63 -34.84
N ILE A 11 -17.05 28.71 -35.99
CA ILE A 11 -16.76 27.54 -36.83
C ILE A 11 -15.79 26.57 -36.14
N MET A 12 -14.75 27.08 -35.47
CA MET A 12 -13.85 26.22 -34.69
C MET A 12 -14.56 25.50 -33.55
N GLY A 13 -15.44 26.19 -32.80
CA GLY A 13 -16.21 25.56 -31.72
C GLY A 13 -17.11 24.41 -32.21
N ILE A 14 -17.77 24.59 -33.37
CA ILE A 14 -18.59 23.54 -33.99
C ILE A 14 -17.71 22.37 -34.46
N LEU A 15 -16.51 22.65 -34.98
CA LEU A 15 -15.58 21.62 -35.45
C LEU A 15 -15.09 20.74 -34.28
N THR A 16 -14.78 21.34 -33.12
CA THR A 16 -14.34 20.59 -31.93
C THR A 16 -15.44 19.69 -31.39
N ILE A 17 -16.69 20.19 -31.34
CA ILE A 17 -17.84 19.38 -30.94
C ILE A 17 -18.07 18.23 -31.94
N ALA A 18 -17.91 18.47 -33.24
CA ALA A 18 -18.03 17.43 -34.26
C ALA A 18 -16.94 16.34 -34.12
N ILE A 19 -15.70 16.70 -33.78
CA ILE A 19 -14.62 15.73 -33.55
C ILE A 19 -14.89 14.88 -32.31
N VAL A 20 -15.39 15.47 -31.22
CA VAL A 20 -15.77 14.73 -30.00
C VAL A 20 -16.93 13.78 -30.27
N LEU A 21 -17.94 14.22 -31.02
CA LEU A 21 -19.09 13.37 -31.40
C LEU A 21 -18.69 12.25 -32.38
N PHE A 22 -17.78 12.52 -33.32
CA PHE A 22 -17.22 11.49 -34.20
C PHE A 22 -16.32 10.52 -33.45
N GLY A 23 -15.53 10.99 -32.48
CA GLY A 23 -14.71 10.14 -31.60
C GLY A 23 -15.56 9.23 -30.73
N TYR A 24 -16.65 9.75 -30.16
CA TYR A 24 -17.61 8.96 -29.39
C TYR A 24 -18.35 7.94 -30.25
N LYS A 25 -18.78 8.32 -31.47
CA LYS A 25 -19.37 7.37 -32.43
C LYS A 25 -18.39 6.33 -32.94
N TYR A 26 -17.12 6.69 -33.13
CA TYR A 26 -16.06 5.77 -33.55
C TYR A 26 -15.72 4.77 -32.44
N ALA A 27 -15.63 5.24 -31.19
CA ALA A 27 -15.43 4.38 -30.02
C ALA A 27 -16.64 3.45 -29.77
N ALA A 28 -17.86 3.97 -29.91
CA ALA A 28 -19.08 3.16 -29.82
C ALA A 28 -19.15 2.13 -30.95
N GLY A 29 -18.85 2.51 -32.20
CA GLY A 29 -18.82 1.59 -33.33
C GLY A 29 -17.70 0.54 -33.26
N LYS A 30 -16.55 0.89 -32.65
CA LYS A 30 -15.45 -0.06 -32.40
C LYS A 30 -15.78 -1.00 -31.22
N LYS A 31 -16.46 -0.51 -30.18
CA LYS A 31 -17.02 -1.33 -29.10
C LYS A 31 -18.09 -2.29 -29.63
N GLU A 32 -18.97 -1.82 -30.50
CA GLU A 32 -20.01 -2.62 -31.14
C GLU A 32 -19.40 -3.61 -32.14
N ALA A 33 -18.32 -3.26 -32.86
CA ALA A 33 -17.58 -4.17 -33.72
C ALA A 33 -16.80 -5.23 -32.93
N LEU A 34 -16.20 -4.89 -31.79
CA LEU A 34 -15.54 -5.84 -30.89
C LEU A 34 -16.57 -6.75 -30.18
N LEU A 35 -17.74 -6.22 -29.83
CA LEU A 35 -18.87 -7.01 -29.34
C LEU A 35 -19.47 -7.89 -30.45
N ARG A 36 -19.47 -7.45 -31.72
CA ARG A 36 -19.89 -8.27 -32.87
C ARG A 36 -18.84 -9.31 -33.28
N GLU A 37 -17.56 -9.04 -33.07
CA GLU A 37 -16.47 -10.00 -33.28
C GLU A 37 -16.50 -11.06 -32.16
N GLY A 38 -16.77 -10.64 -30.92
CA GLY A 38 -17.05 -11.52 -29.77
C GLY A 38 -18.37 -12.29 -29.90
N GLU A 39 -19.43 -11.67 -30.44
CA GLU A 39 -20.69 -12.33 -30.80
C GLU A 39 -20.49 -13.27 -31.98
N LYS A 40 -19.66 -12.95 -32.98
CA LYS A 40 -19.37 -13.89 -34.08
C LYS A 40 -18.55 -15.09 -33.62
N GLN A 41 -17.64 -14.92 -32.65
CA GLN A 41 -16.94 -16.04 -32.02
C GLN A 41 -17.86 -16.89 -31.12
N THR A 42 -18.91 -16.31 -30.53
CA THR A 42 -19.91 -17.05 -29.74
C THR A 42 -21.08 -17.58 -30.59
N GLU A 43 -21.39 -17.01 -31.75
CA GLU A 43 -22.43 -17.47 -32.67
C GLU A 43 -21.93 -18.63 -33.55
N THR A 44 -20.63 -18.74 -33.86
CA THR A 44 -20.07 -19.99 -34.43
C THR A 44 -20.03 -21.16 -33.44
N VAL A 45 -20.14 -20.90 -32.13
CA VAL A 45 -20.31 -21.94 -31.10
C VAL A 45 -21.81 -22.22 -30.82
N SER A 46 -22.69 -21.24 -30.99
CA SER A 46 -24.11 -21.37 -30.61
C SER A 46 -25.04 -21.86 -31.73
N LYS A 47 -24.64 -21.85 -33.01
CA LYS A 47 -25.54 -22.24 -34.13
C LYS A 47 -25.58 -23.72 -34.53
N THR A 48 -24.92 -24.61 -33.80
CA THR A 48 -25.09 -26.08 -33.97
C THR A 48 -25.85 -26.74 -32.81
N ALA A 49 -26.22 -26.00 -31.75
CA ALA A 49 -26.82 -26.56 -30.55
C ALA A 49 -28.31 -26.20 -30.35
N SER A 50 -29.08 -26.05 -31.42
CA SER A 50 -30.54 -25.97 -31.31
C SER A 50 -31.19 -26.95 -32.27
N SER A 51 -31.13 -28.24 -31.91
CA SER A 51 -32.14 -29.27 -32.18
C SER A 51 -31.61 -30.61 -31.68
N GLN A 52 -31.55 -30.81 -30.36
CA GLN A 52 -31.85 -32.09 -29.69
C GLN A 52 -31.49 -31.98 -28.22
N GLU A 53 -32.52 -32.08 -27.39
CA GLU A 53 -32.45 -32.53 -26.02
C GLU A 53 -31.56 -33.80 -25.96
N SER A 54 -30.34 -33.66 -25.44
CA SER A 54 -29.40 -34.77 -25.31
C SER A 54 -28.40 -34.44 -24.22
N THR A 55 -28.44 -35.23 -23.15
CA THR A 55 -27.41 -35.47 -22.14
C THR A 55 -26.04 -34.86 -22.45
N ILE A 56 -25.62 -33.85 -21.67
CA ILE A 56 -24.22 -33.42 -21.62
C ILE A 56 -23.43 -34.60 -21.04
N ALA A 57 -22.57 -35.20 -21.85
CA ALA A 57 -21.70 -36.28 -21.42
C ALA A 57 -20.55 -35.70 -20.57
N GLU A 58 -20.21 -36.36 -19.47
CA GLU A 58 -19.05 -36.05 -18.58
C GLU A 58 -17.71 -35.88 -19.34
N SER A 59 -17.63 -36.32 -20.60
CA SER A 59 -16.45 -36.16 -21.45
C SER A 59 -16.14 -34.71 -21.82
N ASP A 60 -17.16 -33.87 -22.05
CA ASP A 60 -16.97 -32.51 -22.57
C ASP A 60 -16.45 -31.56 -21.47
N THR A 61 -16.80 -31.84 -20.20
CA THR A 61 -16.25 -31.15 -19.02
C THR A 61 -14.81 -31.55 -18.72
N SER A 62 -14.42 -32.79 -19.03
CA SER A 62 -13.07 -33.29 -18.78
C SER A 62 -12.04 -32.75 -19.76
N GLU A 63 -12.41 -32.56 -21.04
CA GLU A 63 -11.50 -32.04 -22.06
C GLU A 63 -11.26 -30.53 -21.90
N ALA A 64 -12.31 -29.75 -21.67
CA ALA A 64 -12.19 -28.32 -21.40
C ALA A 64 -11.33 -28.04 -20.15
N TYR A 65 -11.44 -28.88 -19.14
CA TYR A 65 -10.63 -28.76 -17.92
C TYR A 65 -9.17 -29.16 -18.14
N ALA A 66 -8.91 -30.22 -18.91
CA ALA A 66 -7.56 -30.59 -19.31
C ALA A 66 -6.87 -29.47 -20.12
N GLN A 67 -7.63 -28.79 -21.00
CA GLN A 67 -7.16 -27.62 -21.73
C GLN A 67 -6.85 -26.44 -20.79
N PHE A 68 -7.70 -26.19 -19.78
CA PHE A 68 -7.41 -25.20 -18.74
C PHE A 68 -6.11 -25.50 -18.01
N LEU A 69 -5.91 -26.73 -17.52
CA LEU A 69 -4.69 -27.11 -16.81
C LEU A 69 -3.45 -26.96 -17.68
N ALA A 70 -3.52 -27.36 -18.95
CA ALA A 70 -2.42 -27.19 -19.90
C ALA A 70 -2.12 -25.69 -20.14
N ALA A 71 -3.14 -24.88 -20.38
CA ALA A 71 -3.00 -23.44 -20.58
C ALA A 71 -2.46 -22.72 -19.33
N PHE A 72 -2.91 -23.14 -18.14
CA PHE A 72 -2.43 -22.64 -16.86
C PHE A 72 -0.96 -23.01 -16.65
N ALA A 73 -0.59 -24.28 -16.85
CA ALA A 73 0.78 -24.76 -16.72
C ALA A 73 1.75 -24.05 -17.67
N GLU A 74 1.31 -23.69 -18.88
CA GLU A 74 2.11 -22.91 -19.83
C GLU A 74 2.26 -21.43 -19.45
N ASN A 75 1.32 -20.86 -18.67
CA ASN A 75 1.25 -19.43 -18.36
C ASN A 75 1.35 -19.12 -16.86
N ARG A 76 1.95 -20.01 -16.05
CA ARG A 76 2.05 -19.83 -14.59
C ARG A 76 2.74 -18.55 -14.14
N SER A 77 3.65 -18.01 -14.94
CA SER A 77 4.31 -16.72 -14.64
C SER A 77 3.40 -15.50 -14.87
N ASN A 78 2.18 -15.72 -15.38
CA ASN A 78 1.23 -14.67 -15.71
C ASN A 78 -0.20 -15.23 -15.63
N ALA A 79 -0.64 -15.57 -14.42
CA ALA A 79 -1.96 -16.12 -14.15
C ALA A 79 -2.66 -15.36 -13.02
N SER A 80 -3.99 -15.42 -12.96
CA SER A 80 -4.75 -14.86 -11.84
C SER A 80 -4.67 -15.76 -10.61
N VAL A 81 -4.85 -15.20 -9.41
CA VAL A 81 -4.92 -16.01 -8.19
C VAL A 81 -6.13 -16.95 -8.24
N VAL A 82 -7.25 -16.54 -8.82
CA VAL A 82 -8.42 -17.41 -8.99
C VAL A 82 -8.12 -18.63 -9.86
N ASP A 83 -7.36 -18.47 -10.95
CA ASP A 83 -6.92 -19.60 -11.76
C ASP A 83 -5.98 -20.52 -10.95
N TYR A 84 -5.09 -19.93 -10.15
CA TYR A 84 -4.22 -20.69 -9.26
C TYR A 84 -4.99 -21.46 -8.18
N LEU A 85 -6.03 -20.88 -7.56
CA LEU A 85 -6.86 -21.57 -6.57
C LEU A 85 -7.60 -22.76 -7.18
N GLN A 86 -8.11 -22.62 -8.41
CA GLN A 86 -8.71 -23.74 -9.15
C GLN A 86 -7.67 -24.82 -9.48
N TYR A 87 -6.46 -24.42 -9.87
CA TYR A 87 -5.34 -25.33 -10.09
C TYR A 87 -4.97 -26.11 -8.81
N VAL A 88 -4.87 -25.44 -7.66
CA VAL A 88 -4.60 -26.09 -6.37
C VAL A 88 -5.73 -27.06 -6.03
N HIS A 89 -6.98 -26.59 -6.04
CA HIS A 89 -8.15 -27.40 -5.72
C HIS A 89 -8.23 -28.66 -6.57
N HIS A 90 -7.85 -28.59 -7.85
CA HIS A 90 -7.79 -29.77 -8.71
C HIS A 90 -6.93 -30.89 -8.13
N HIS A 91 -5.74 -30.53 -7.65
CA HIS A 91 -4.69 -31.47 -7.24
C HIS A 91 -4.86 -31.94 -5.81
N THR A 92 -5.26 -31.06 -4.91
CA THR A 92 -5.32 -31.31 -3.47
C THR A 92 -6.74 -31.63 -2.98
N LYS A 93 -7.77 -31.21 -3.72
CA LYS A 93 -9.21 -31.22 -3.30
C LYS A 93 -9.54 -30.34 -2.10
N GLU A 94 -8.56 -29.58 -1.61
CA GLU A 94 -8.65 -28.68 -0.46
C GLU A 94 -7.84 -27.42 -0.78
N VAL A 95 -8.30 -26.26 -0.32
CA VAL A 95 -7.60 -24.99 -0.57
C VAL A 95 -7.53 -24.21 0.72
N ASN A 96 -6.33 -23.89 1.18
CA ASN A 96 -6.09 -23.18 2.42
C ASN A 96 -5.58 -21.77 2.12
N VAL A 97 -6.41 -20.76 2.36
CA VAL A 97 -6.03 -19.35 2.19
C VAL A 97 -5.69 -18.74 3.53
N ALA A 98 -4.52 -18.14 3.67
CA ALA A 98 -4.12 -17.40 4.86
C ALA A 98 -4.01 -15.90 4.59
N PHE A 99 -4.41 -15.10 5.57
CA PHE A 99 -4.10 -13.67 5.64
C PHE A 99 -3.10 -13.44 6.77
N PHE A 100 -2.02 -12.72 6.49
CA PHE A 100 -0.92 -12.50 7.42
C PHE A 100 -0.54 -11.02 7.51
N GLY A 101 -0.12 -10.56 8.68
CA GLY A 101 0.48 -9.25 8.88
C GLY A 101 -0.53 -8.19 9.34
N ASP A 102 -0.50 -7.00 8.73
CA ASP A 102 -1.36 -5.86 9.07
C ASP A 102 -2.78 -6.05 8.52
N VAL A 103 -3.50 -6.99 9.12
CA VAL A 103 -4.87 -7.38 8.77
C VAL A 103 -5.63 -7.71 10.04
N ALA A 104 -6.90 -7.29 10.12
CA ALA A 104 -7.75 -7.61 11.26
C ALA A 104 -8.06 -9.11 11.35
N ALA A 105 -8.11 -9.67 12.57
CA ALA A 105 -8.35 -11.10 12.83
C ALA A 105 -9.71 -11.60 12.29
N ASP A 106 -10.63 -10.69 12.05
CA ASP A 106 -11.95 -10.97 11.53
C ASP A 106 -12.31 -10.13 10.30
N ALA A 107 -11.31 -9.63 9.56
CA ALA A 107 -11.46 -8.77 8.39
C ALA A 107 -12.64 -9.18 7.49
N ALA A 108 -13.76 -8.47 7.64
CA ALA A 108 -15.03 -8.84 7.01
C ALA A 108 -14.95 -8.79 5.48
N TRP A 109 -14.22 -7.81 4.95
CA TRP A 109 -13.93 -7.69 3.52
C TRP A 109 -13.27 -8.94 2.97
N ALA A 110 -12.24 -9.47 3.64
CA ALA A 110 -11.49 -10.63 3.18
C ALA A 110 -12.37 -11.89 3.20
N LYS A 111 -13.07 -12.13 4.31
CA LYS A 111 -13.99 -13.27 4.47
C LYS A 111 -15.08 -13.27 3.40
N SER A 112 -15.71 -12.11 3.18
CA SER A 112 -16.77 -11.99 2.17
C SER A 112 -16.26 -12.25 0.77
N VAL A 113 -15.06 -11.78 0.43
CA VAL A 113 -14.48 -11.99 -0.90
C VAL A 113 -14.16 -13.46 -1.13
N ILE A 114 -13.49 -14.12 -0.19
CA ILE A 114 -13.12 -15.53 -0.33
C ILE A 114 -14.37 -16.43 -0.37
N ALA A 115 -15.39 -16.16 0.44
CA ALA A 115 -16.67 -16.85 0.34
C ALA A 115 -17.36 -16.64 -1.02
N GLY A 116 -17.27 -15.43 -1.59
CA GLY A 116 -17.75 -15.14 -2.94
C GLY A 116 -17.01 -15.93 -4.02
N ILE A 117 -15.68 -16.02 -3.94
CA ILE A 117 -14.87 -16.84 -4.85
C ILE A 117 -15.24 -18.32 -4.74
N GLN A 118 -15.43 -18.83 -3.52
CA GLN A 118 -15.88 -20.22 -3.30
C GLN A 118 -17.30 -20.49 -3.84
N ALA A 119 -18.16 -19.48 -3.93
CA ALA A 119 -19.49 -19.63 -4.52
C ALA A 119 -19.45 -19.56 -6.07
N ASP A 120 -18.61 -18.68 -6.61
CA ASP A 120 -18.46 -18.49 -8.07
C ASP A 120 -17.71 -19.66 -8.73
N TYR A 121 -16.75 -20.25 -8.02
CA TYR A 121 -15.94 -21.38 -8.45
C TYR A 121 -16.14 -22.50 -7.42
N PRO A 122 -16.50 -23.73 -7.81
CA PRO A 122 -16.82 -24.82 -6.89
C PRO A 122 -15.57 -25.36 -6.18
N LEU A 123 -14.92 -24.52 -5.37
CA LEU A 123 -13.74 -24.80 -4.56
C LEU A 123 -14.21 -25.42 -3.24
N GLU A 124 -14.61 -26.68 -3.32
CA GLU A 124 -15.01 -27.44 -2.14
C GLU A 124 -13.87 -27.47 -1.12
N ASN A 125 -14.21 -27.44 0.17
CA ASN A 125 -13.25 -27.45 1.27
C ASN A 125 -12.21 -26.31 1.26
N LEU A 126 -12.53 -25.18 0.62
CA LEU A 126 -11.75 -23.96 0.81
C LEU A 126 -11.89 -23.47 2.25
N THR A 127 -10.76 -23.24 2.92
CA THR A 127 -10.68 -22.68 4.27
C THR A 127 -9.94 -21.34 4.28
N THR A 128 -10.20 -20.54 5.32
CA THR A 128 -9.53 -19.25 5.51
C THR A 128 -9.00 -19.12 6.94
N SER A 129 -7.73 -18.75 7.08
CA SER A 129 -7.06 -18.49 8.35
C SER A 129 -6.54 -17.05 8.42
N PHE A 130 -6.46 -16.51 9.63
CA PHE A 130 -5.97 -15.15 9.90
C PHE A 130 -4.85 -15.21 10.94
N PHE A 131 -3.67 -14.75 10.53
CA PHE A 131 -2.47 -14.56 11.34
C PHE A 131 -2.24 -13.05 11.48
N SER A 132 -3.03 -12.45 12.36
CA SER A 132 -3.24 -11.01 12.43
C SER A 132 -2.34 -10.32 13.45
N HIS A 133 -1.51 -9.40 12.96
CA HIS A 133 -0.52 -8.67 13.73
C HIS A 133 -0.48 -7.17 13.37
N PRO A 134 -1.62 -6.44 13.43
CA PRO A 134 -1.71 -5.04 12.97
C PRO A 134 -0.90 -4.04 13.80
N SER A 135 -0.50 -4.39 15.03
CA SER A 135 0.28 -3.51 15.92
C SER A 135 1.79 -3.78 15.88
N ASP A 136 2.22 -4.74 15.08
CA ASP A 136 3.61 -5.16 15.00
C ASP A 136 4.26 -4.59 13.73
N SER A 137 5.50 -4.15 13.84
CA SER A 137 6.30 -3.64 12.72
C SER A 137 6.96 -4.77 11.93
N SER A 138 7.48 -4.46 10.75
CA SER A 138 8.29 -5.40 9.95
C SER A 138 9.50 -5.93 10.72
N SER A 139 10.12 -5.12 11.58
CA SER A 139 11.19 -5.55 12.47
C SER A 139 10.72 -6.55 13.54
N VAL A 140 9.50 -6.41 14.06
CA VAL A 140 8.91 -7.38 15.00
C VAL A 140 8.61 -8.69 14.27
N TYR A 141 8.06 -8.64 13.05
CA TYR A 141 7.80 -9.83 12.23
C TYR A 141 9.06 -10.68 12.05
N LEU A 142 10.19 -10.05 11.71
CA LEU A 142 11.48 -10.71 11.51
C LEU A 142 12.04 -11.37 12.79
N SER A 143 11.73 -10.80 13.95
CA SER A 143 12.18 -11.37 15.23
C SER A 143 11.22 -12.42 15.82
N SER A 144 10.08 -12.64 15.15
CA SER A 144 9.00 -13.52 15.61
C SER A 144 9.06 -14.89 14.95
N GLN A 145 8.18 -15.82 15.38
CA GLN A 145 8.09 -17.17 14.82
C GLN A 145 6.86 -17.37 13.93
N TYR A 146 6.36 -16.29 13.31
CA TYR A 146 5.10 -16.32 12.57
C TYR A 146 5.12 -17.24 11.36
N ALA A 147 6.27 -17.37 10.68
CA ALA A 147 6.42 -18.33 9.58
C ALA A 147 6.18 -19.78 10.06
N GLN A 148 6.66 -20.14 11.26
CA GLN A 148 6.45 -21.47 11.84
C GLN A 148 5.01 -21.66 12.33
N GLU A 149 4.38 -20.62 12.88
CA GLU A 149 2.97 -20.66 13.26
C GLU A 149 2.05 -20.88 12.05
N MET A 150 2.32 -20.18 10.94
CA MET A 150 1.58 -20.36 9.69
C MET A 150 1.75 -21.75 9.08
N ALA A 151 2.96 -22.32 9.19
CA ALA A 151 3.28 -23.63 8.64
C ALA A 151 2.33 -24.74 9.17
N ALA A 152 1.83 -24.60 10.40
CA ALA A 152 0.88 -25.54 11.00
C ALA A 152 -0.48 -25.58 10.29
N SER A 153 -0.84 -24.51 9.56
CA SER A 153 -2.08 -24.44 8.77
C SER A 153 -1.91 -24.82 7.30
N SER A 154 -0.66 -25.09 6.87
CA SER A 154 -0.30 -25.46 5.49
C SER A 154 -1.08 -24.67 4.41
N PRO A 155 -0.97 -23.33 4.40
CA PRO A 155 -1.68 -22.50 3.43
C PRO A 155 -1.11 -22.69 2.02
N ASP A 156 -2.00 -22.72 1.02
CA ASP A 156 -1.65 -22.74 -0.40
C ASP A 156 -1.45 -21.33 -0.95
N VAL A 157 -2.19 -20.35 -0.41
CA VAL A 157 -2.04 -18.93 -0.74
C VAL A 157 -1.95 -18.11 0.55
N ILE A 158 -0.98 -17.21 0.61
CA ILE A 158 -0.78 -16.28 1.73
C ILE A 158 -0.88 -14.84 1.21
N PHE A 159 -1.86 -14.09 1.70
CA PHE A 159 -1.93 -12.64 1.50
C PHE A 159 -1.21 -11.94 2.65
N PHE A 160 0.00 -11.46 2.37
CA PHE A 160 0.83 -10.76 3.33
C PHE A 160 0.55 -9.25 3.25
N SER A 161 -0.27 -8.76 4.19
CA SER A 161 -0.55 -7.33 4.36
C SER A 161 0.63 -6.64 5.06
N ILE A 162 1.22 -5.65 4.38
CA ILE A 162 2.47 -5.02 4.81
C ILE A 162 2.23 -4.00 5.97
N PRO A 163 3.12 -3.93 6.98
CA PRO A 163 2.89 -3.15 8.21
C PRO A 163 3.28 -1.67 8.07
N ALA A 164 2.98 -1.04 6.93
CA ALA A 164 3.47 0.31 6.60
C ALA A 164 3.05 1.38 7.62
N LYS A 165 1.85 1.26 8.22
CA LYS A 165 1.36 2.17 9.26
C LYS A 165 2.19 2.05 10.55
N THR A 166 2.47 0.83 10.99
CA THR A 166 3.21 0.58 12.23
C THR A 166 4.69 0.90 12.06
N ASP A 167 5.28 0.57 10.90
CA ASP A 167 6.65 0.94 10.53
C ASP A 167 6.87 2.45 10.62
N GLN A 168 5.92 3.25 10.11
CA GLN A 168 5.94 4.70 10.26
C GLN A 168 5.95 5.14 11.73
N VAL A 169 5.10 4.54 12.57
CA VAL A 169 4.96 4.91 13.99
C VAL A 169 6.23 4.58 14.79
N VAL A 170 6.90 3.47 14.50
CA VAL A 170 8.14 3.06 15.19
C VAL A 170 9.39 3.70 14.60
N ASP A 171 9.24 4.58 13.61
CA ASP A 171 10.32 5.39 13.02
C ASP A 171 11.44 4.57 12.35
N ILE A 172 11.09 3.39 11.83
CA ILE A 172 12.01 2.56 11.03
C ILE A 172 12.32 3.24 9.70
N SER A 173 13.50 3.04 9.12
CA SER A 173 13.80 3.63 7.80
C SER A 173 13.04 2.93 6.67
N LEU A 174 12.82 3.62 5.53
CA LEU A 174 12.17 3.02 4.35
C LEU A 174 12.93 1.79 3.84
N VAL A 175 14.26 1.89 3.77
CA VAL A 175 15.14 0.82 3.30
C VAL A 175 15.04 -0.39 4.22
N GLU A 176 15.10 -0.17 5.52
CA GLU A 176 15.03 -1.24 6.53
C GLU A 176 13.64 -1.88 6.57
N SER A 177 12.56 -1.11 6.45
CA SER A 177 11.19 -1.64 6.31
C SER A 177 11.07 -2.59 5.11
N THR A 178 11.50 -2.15 3.92
CA THR A 178 11.49 -2.97 2.70
C THR A 178 12.35 -4.23 2.87
N GLN A 179 13.55 -4.11 3.43
CA GLN A 179 14.44 -5.24 3.67
C GLN A 179 13.82 -6.27 4.63
N ASN A 180 13.22 -5.80 5.72
CA ASN A 180 12.56 -6.68 6.69
C ASN A 180 11.37 -7.40 6.06
N ILE A 181 10.55 -6.72 5.26
CA ILE A 181 9.42 -7.34 4.56
C ILE A 181 9.88 -8.46 3.63
N TYR A 182 10.94 -8.25 2.84
CA TYR A 182 11.47 -9.32 1.99
C TYR A 182 12.15 -10.44 2.77
N ALA A 183 12.84 -10.13 3.87
CA ALA A 183 13.39 -11.16 4.74
C ALA A 183 12.29 -12.05 5.36
N VAL A 184 11.20 -11.45 5.81
CA VAL A 184 10.02 -12.19 6.31
C VAL A 184 9.37 -13.01 5.17
N TYR A 185 9.27 -12.44 3.96
CA TYR A 185 8.80 -13.18 2.79
C TYR A 185 9.64 -14.44 2.54
N ASP A 186 10.97 -14.32 2.59
CA ASP A 186 11.90 -15.44 2.39
C ASP A 186 11.80 -16.47 3.51
N GLU A 187 11.60 -16.05 4.77
CA GLU A 187 11.35 -16.96 5.90
C GLU A 187 10.06 -17.77 5.72
N ILE A 188 8.98 -17.11 5.29
CA ILE A 188 7.71 -17.78 4.99
C ILE A 188 7.91 -18.76 3.85
N ARG A 189 8.58 -18.35 2.77
CA ARG A 189 8.87 -19.21 1.62
C ARG A 189 9.73 -20.42 1.99
N ALA A 190 10.70 -20.24 2.90
CA ALA A 190 11.52 -21.34 3.37
C ALA A 190 10.72 -22.35 4.22
N ALA A 191 9.77 -21.86 5.02
CA ALA A 191 8.89 -22.70 5.84
C ALA A 191 7.77 -23.39 5.01
N LEU A 192 7.31 -22.71 3.95
CA LEU A 192 6.17 -23.09 3.12
C LEU A 192 6.55 -22.97 1.63
N PRO A 193 7.39 -23.89 1.10
CA PRO A 193 7.95 -23.79 -0.24
C PRO A 193 6.93 -23.91 -1.38
N ASP A 194 5.76 -24.49 -1.09
CA ASP A 194 4.67 -24.67 -2.06
C ASP A 194 3.56 -23.62 -1.91
N ALA A 195 3.68 -22.66 -0.99
CA ALA A 195 2.69 -21.60 -0.81
C ALA A 195 2.94 -20.45 -1.78
N LEU A 196 1.89 -19.98 -2.46
CA LEU A 196 1.93 -18.73 -3.20
C LEU A 196 1.77 -17.55 -2.23
N ILE A 197 2.80 -16.71 -2.10
CA ILE A 197 2.75 -15.51 -1.27
C ILE A 197 2.49 -14.30 -2.16
N VAL A 198 1.47 -13.51 -1.81
CA VAL A 198 1.12 -12.26 -2.48
C VAL A 198 1.17 -11.13 -1.46
N LEU A 199 2.05 -10.17 -1.68
CA LEU A 199 2.11 -8.94 -0.89
C LEU A 199 0.86 -8.10 -1.14
N VAL A 200 0.32 -7.46 -0.11
CA VAL A 200 -0.86 -6.61 -0.19
C VAL A 200 -0.59 -5.29 0.52
N THR A 201 -0.82 -4.16 -0.16
CA THR A 201 -0.68 -2.83 0.46
C THR A 201 -1.85 -2.54 1.40
N PRO A 202 -1.64 -1.88 2.55
CA PRO A 202 -2.66 -1.76 3.59
C PRO A 202 -3.79 -0.83 3.14
N PRO A 203 -4.99 -0.95 3.73
CA PRO A 203 -6.06 0.02 3.54
C PRO A 203 -5.60 1.46 3.80
N PRO A 204 -6.10 2.45 3.04
CA PRO A 204 -5.79 3.84 3.33
C PRO A 204 -6.26 4.27 4.72
N SER A 205 -5.58 5.25 5.31
CA SER A 205 -5.89 5.82 6.61
C SER A 205 -5.77 7.33 6.54
N ALA A 206 -6.91 8.01 6.58
CA ALA A 206 -6.97 9.47 6.42
C ALA A 206 -6.27 10.20 7.58
N ALA A 207 -6.36 9.68 8.80
CA ALA A 207 -5.73 10.27 9.98
C ALA A 207 -4.20 10.13 9.98
N LYS A 208 -3.67 9.14 9.24
CA LYS A 208 -2.23 8.90 9.08
C LYS A 208 -1.61 9.67 7.90
N VAL A 209 -2.43 10.37 7.11
CA VAL A 209 -1.93 11.23 6.03
C VAL A 209 -1.28 12.46 6.63
N ALA A 210 -0.03 12.73 6.26
CA ALA A 210 0.77 13.82 6.83
C ALA A 210 0.96 13.74 8.37
N ASP A 211 0.75 12.56 8.96
CA ASP A 211 1.20 12.22 10.31
C ASP A 211 2.68 11.84 10.23
N TRP A 212 3.54 12.86 10.24
CA TRP A 212 4.97 12.70 9.96
C TRP A 212 5.71 12.06 11.14
N ASN A 213 6.58 11.08 10.86
CA ASN A 213 7.60 10.64 11.82
C ASN A 213 8.80 11.60 11.89
N SER A 214 9.85 11.23 12.65
CA SER A 214 11.03 12.09 12.82
C SER A 214 11.79 12.37 11.53
N ARG A 215 11.57 11.54 10.50
CA ARG A 215 12.18 11.60 9.17
C ARG A 215 11.33 12.35 8.14
N SER A 216 10.23 12.98 8.56
CA SER A 216 9.28 13.65 7.66
C SER A 216 8.62 12.70 6.67
N LEU A 217 8.38 11.45 7.09
CA LEU A 217 7.71 10.43 6.29
C LEU A 217 6.36 10.08 6.94
N ASP A 218 5.34 9.89 6.11
CA ASP A 218 4.08 9.28 6.52
C ASP A 218 4.00 7.84 5.98
N TYR A 219 2.97 7.10 6.39
CA TYR A 219 2.85 5.67 6.05
C TYR A 219 2.82 5.41 4.54
N ARG A 220 2.37 6.37 3.73
CA ARG A 220 2.31 6.23 2.26
C ARG A 220 3.71 6.22 1.66
N ASN A 221 4.68 6.89 2.29
CA ASN A 221 6.07 6.79 1.87
C ASN A 221 6.58 5.35 1.96
N TYR A 222 6.22 4.60 3.01
CA TYR A 222 6.58 3.19 3.18
C TYR A 222 5.89 2.31 2.13
N THR A 223 4.58 2.49 1.93
CA THR A 223 3.82 1.77 0.89
C THR A 223 4.41 2.01 -0.50
N ASN A 224 4.63 3.28 -0.88
CA ASN A 224 5.17 3.63 -2.19
C ASN A 224 6.59 3.11 -2.39
N ASN A 225 7.44 3.20 -1.36
CA ASN A 225 8.82 2.70 -1.42
C ASN A 225 8.86 1.19 -1.67
N LEU A 226 8.04 0.40 -0.97
CA LEU A 226 7.97 -1.04 -1.23
C LEU A 226 7.49 -1.34 -2.66
N VAL A 227 6.43 -0.67 -3.11
CA VAL A 227 5.88 -0.87 -4.47
C VAL A 227 6.92 -0.56 -5.55
N GLU A 228 7.66 0.55 -5.39
CA GLU A 228 8.72 0.96 -6.31
C GLU A 228 9.88 -0.04 -6.33
N GLU A 229 10.38 -0.43 -5.16
CA GLU A 229 11.46 -1.40 -5.04
C GLU A 229 11.06 -2.80 -5.55
N ASN A 230 9.79 -3.19 -5.39
CA ASN A 230 9.28 -4.49 -5.84
C ASN A 230 9.38 -4.69 -7.36
N ALA A 231 9.48 -3.61 -8.14
CA ALA A 231 9.72 -3.71 -9.59
C ALA A 231 11.02 -4.47 -9.92
N ALA A 232 12.01 -4.47 -9.01
CA ALA A 232 13.28 -5.19 -9.18
C ALA A 232 13.21 -6.66 -8.70
N PHE A 233 12.36 -6.97 -7.72
CA PHE A 233 12.25 -8.31 -7.12
C PHE A 233 11.18 -9.19 -7.76
N ALA A 234 10.23 -8.58 -8.48
CA ALA A 234 9.11 -9.26 -9.13
C ALA A 234 8.30 -10.16 -8.19
N VAL A 235 8.19 -9.79 -6.91
CA VAL A 235 7.33 -10.50 -5.96
C VAL A 235 5.87 -10.19 -6.30
N PRO A 236 4.96 -11.19 -6.29
CA PRO A 236 3.54 -10.94 -6.47
C PRO A 236 3.02 -9.90 -5.48
N LEU A 237 2.36 -8.86 -6.00
CA LEU A 237 1.90 -7.71 -5.21
C LEU A 237 0.56 -7.20 -5.72
N TYR A 238 -0.37 -6.99 -4.78
CA TYR A 238 -1.58 -6.21 -5.00
C TYR A 238 -1.47 -4.86 -4.30
N ASP A 239 -1.29 -3.81 -5.09
CA ASP A 239 -1.34 -2.44 -4.60
C ASP A 239 -2.79 -1.94 -4.42
N LEU A 240 -3.50 -2.56 -3.47
CA LEU A 240 -4.89 -2.23 -3.15
C LEU A 240 -5.06 -0.81 -2.61
N HIS A 241 -4.04 -0.27 -1.95
CA HIS A 241 -4.02 1.12 -1.51
C HIS A 241 -4.15 2.08 -2.71
N ALA A 242 -3.28 1.93 -3.71
CA ALA A 242 -3.35 2.76 -4.91
C ALA A 242 -4.65 2.51 -5.70
N ASP A 243 -5.09 1.25 -5.84
CA ASP A 243 -6.36 0.92 -6.50
C ASP A 243 -7.55 1.62 -5.80
N PHE A 244 -7.57 1.62 -4.46
CA PHE A 244 -8.62 2.26 -3.68
C PHE A 244 -8.66 3.77 -3.92
N LEU A 245 -7.51 4.44 -3.86
CA LEU A 245 -7.43 5.88 -4.11
C LEU A 245 -7.79 6.25 -5.56
N ALA A 246 -7.41 5.41 -6.53
CA ALA A 246 -7.79 5.58 -7.92
C ALA A 246 -9.31 5.45 -8.09
N GLU A 247 -9.93 4.47 -7.42
CA GLU A 247 -11.36 4.26 -7.51
C GLU A 247 -12.17 5.39 -6.87
N LEU A 248 -11.73 5.95 -5.74
CA LEU A 248 -12.32 7.16 -5.18
C LEU A 248 -12.26 8.35 -6.17
N THR A 249 -11.12 8.50 -6.86
CA THR A 249 -10.95 9.53 -7.88
C THR A 249 -11.91 9.32 -9.04
N ASN A 250 -12.06 8.09 -9.52
CA ASN A 250 -13.01 7.74 -10.59
C ASN A 250 -14.46 8.04 -10.19
N ARG A 251 -14.82 7.78 -8.93
CA ARG A 251 -16.15 8.04 -8.38
C ARG A 251 -16.38 9.51 -8.00
N SER A 252 -15.33 10.33 -8.00
CA SER A 252 -15.35 11.70 -7.47
C SER A 252 -15.81 11.76 -6.01
N GLU A 253 -15.39 10.79 -5.20
CA GLU A 253 -15.74 10.67 -3.79
C GLU A 253 -14.55 11.01 -2.88
N SER A 254 -14.86 11.44 -1.66
CA SER A 254 -13.84 11.72 -0.66
C SER A 254 -13.53 10.48 0.18
N ALA A 255 -12.26 10.29 0.53
CA ALA A 255 -11.82 9.20 1.40
C ALA A 255 -12.57 9.20 2.74
N SER A 256 -12.95 10.37 3.29
CA SER A 256 -13.66 10.45 4.57
C SER A 256 -15.02 9.73 4.57
N ASN A 257 -15.65 9.53 3.40
CA ASN A 257 -16.90 8.78 3.28
C ASN A 257 -16.72 7.28 3.57
N PHE A 258 -15.48 6.79 3.46
CA PHE A 258 -15.13 5.37 3.56
C PHE A 258 -14.31 5.06 4.82
N MET A 259 -14.07 6.06 5.67
CA MET A 259 -13.32 5.91 6.91
C MET A 259 -14.25 5.92 8.13
N ASP A 260 -13.79 5.34 9.22
CA ASP A 260 -14.39 5.49 10.52
C ASP A 260 -14.33 6.95 11.03
N ALA A 261 -14.96 7.21 12.18
CA ALA A 261 -14.99 8.55 12.76
C ALA A 261 -13.59 9.09 13.12
N ALA A 262 -12.63 8.21 13.37
CA ALA A 262 -11.26 8.57 13.70
C ALA A 262 -10.42 8.83 12.45
N GLY A 263 -10.88 8.42 11.26
CA GLY A 263 -10.10 8.45 10.03
C GLY A 263 -8.99 7.39 10.01
N LEU A 264 -8.95 6.46 10.95
CA LEU A 264 -7.84 5.51 11.10
C LEU A 264 -8.08 4.25 10.27
N GLU A 265 -9.29 3.71 10.34
CA GLU A 265 -9.68 2.47 9.70
C GLU A 265 -10.85 2.67 8.74
N LEU A 266 -11.09 1.67 7.88
CA LEU A 266 -12.23 1.67 6.97
C LEU A 266 -13.55 1.47 7.74
N ASN A 267 -14.56 2.28 7.42
CA ASN A 267 -15.93 2.00 7.83
C ASN A 267 -16.54 0.85 6.98
N GLU A 268 -17.81 0.52 7.20
CA GLU A 268 -18.50 -0.55 6.47
C GLU A 268 -18.45 -0.37 4.94
N ALA A 269 -18.75 0.84 4.43
CA ALA A 269 -18.68 1.14 3.01
C ALA A 269 -17.24 1.05 2.47
N GLY A 270 -16.25 1.48 3.27
CA GLY A 270 -14.83 1.33 2.94
C GLY A 270 -14.40 -0.12 2.84
N GLN A 271 -14.79 -0.95 3.80
CA GLN A 271 -14.51 -2.38 3.79
C GLN A 271 -15.15 -3.06 2.59
N GLN A 272 -16.39 -2.69 2.23
CA GLN A 272 -17.03 -3.20 1.04
C GLN A 272 -16.24 -2.84 -0.23
N LEU A 273 -15.89 -1.56 -0.42
CA LEU A 273 -15.12 -1.12 -1.59
C LEU A 273 -13.74 -1.78 -1.67
N TYR A 274 -13.02 -1.85 -0.55
CA TYR A 274 -11.71 -2.50 -0.49
C TYR A 274 -11.81 -3.99 -0.82
N GLY A 275 -12.85 -4.66 -0.31
CA GLY A 275 -13.19 -6.03 -0.69
C GLY A 275 -13.48 -6.19 -2.17
N GLU A 276 -14.28 -5.31 -2.78
CA GLU A 276 -14.57 -5.33 -4.23
C GLU A 276 -13.29 -5.23 -5.07
N LEU A 277 -12.37 -4.33 -4.70
CA LEU A 277 -11.09 -4.14 -5.38
C LEU A 277 -10.14 -5.33 -5.19
N PHE A 278 -10.12 -5.92 -4.00
CA PHE A 278 -9.40 -7.17 -3.76
C PHE A 278 -9.97 -8.31 -4.61
N ALA A 279 -11.29 -8.46 -4.64
CA ALA A 279 -11.98 -9.48 -5.43
C ALA A 279 -11.74 -9.32 -6.94
N ALA A 280 -11.68 -8.07 -7.42
CA ALA A 280 -11.30 -7.77 -8.80
C ALA A 280 -9.84 -8.17 -9.05
N SER A 281 -8.92 -7.81 -8.13
CA SER A 281 -7.51 -8.18 -8.22
C SER A 281 -7.30 -9.69 -8.33
N LEU A 282 -7.99 -10.48 -7.50
CA LEU A 282 -7.93 -11.94 -7.55
C LEU A 282 -8.34 -12.52 -8.91
N ARG A 283 -9.32 -11.92 -9.57
CA ARG A 283 -9.89 -12.40 -10.85
C ARG A 283 -9.14 -11.88 -12.07
N THR A 284 -8.56 -10.68 -12.01
CA THR A 284 -8.10 -9.98 -13.22
C THR A 284 -6.63 -9.60 -13.20
N LYS A 285 -5.99 -9.46 -12.03
CA LYS A 285 -4.57 -9.12 -11.99
C LYS A 285 -3.75 -10.39 -12.19
N MET A 286 -2.97 -10.39 -13.27
CA MET A 286 -2.03 -11.47 -13.56
C MET A 286 -0.75 -11.27 -12.75
N ILE A 287 -0.34 -12.32 -12.05
CA ILE A 287 0.86 -12.36 -11.23
C ILE A 287 1.68 -13.60 -11.58
N ASP A 288 2.91 -13.65 -11.09
CA ASP A 288 3.72 -14.86 -11.16
C ASP A 288 3.28 -15.86 -10.08
N THR A 289 2.63 -16.95 -10.48
CA THR A 289 2.18 -18.04 -9.60
C THR A 289 3.13 -19.25 -9.64
N SER A 290 4.32 -19.10 -10.21
CA SER A 290 5.28 -20.19 -10.35
C SER A 290 5.95 -20.59 -9.03
N ALA A 291 5.94 -19.70 -8.04
CA ALA A 291 6.49 -19.95 -6.71
C ALA A 291 5.58 -20.81 -5.81
N GLY A 292 4.30 -20.98 -6.16
CA GLY A 292 3.37 -21.86 -5.41
C GLY A 292 3.35 -23.30 -5.93
N LEU A 293 2.46 -24.12 -5.37
CA LEU A 293 2.27 -25.56 -5.61
C LEU A 293 2.69 -26.04 -7.00
N TYR A 294 3.63 -26.98 -7.00
CA TYR A 294 4.18 -27.60 -8.20
C TYR A 294 3.92 -29.11 -8.19
N VAL A 295 3.42 -29.64 -9.30
CA VAL A 295 3.21 -31.09 -9.48
C VAL A 295 4.20 -31.62 -10.52
N GLU A 296 4.95 -32.67 -10.15
CA GLU A 296 6.02 -33.26 -10.96
C GLU A 296 5.51 -33.70 -12.34
N GLY A 297 6.06 -33.12 -13.42
CA GLY A 297 5.67 -33.40 -14.81
C GLY A 297 5.07 -32.20 -15.54
N GLU A 298 4.67 -31.16 -14.81
CA GLU A 298 4.28 -29.84 -15.34
C GLU A 298 5.52 -28.92 -15.23
N LYS A 299 5.74 -27.89 -16.06
CA LYS A 299 7.04 -27.17 -16.03
C LYS A 299 7.18 -26.25 -14.78
N PRO A 300 8.32 -26.29 -14.06
CA PRO A 300 8.58 -25.38 -12.95
C PRO A 300 9.16 -24.06 -13.47
N ALA A 301 9.00 -22.97 -12.71
CA ALA A 301 9.97 -21.88 -12.75
C ALA A 301 10.79 -21.89 -11.46
N SER A 302 12.06 -22.27 -11.61
CA SER A 302 13.14 -21.96 -10.70
C SER A 302 13.44 -20.47 -10.75
N THR A 303 13.43 -19.80 -9.60
CA THR A 303 14.58 -19.01 -9.10
C THR A 303 14.34 -18.62 -7.63
N PRO A 304 15.33 -18.75 -6.74
CA PRO A 304 15.38 -17.99 -5.49
C PRO A 304 15.31 -16.49 -5.82
N ILE A 305 14.53 -15.72 -5.06
CA ILE A 305 14.55 -14.26 -5.14
C ILE A 305 15.89 -13.84 -4.56
N ALA A 306 16.83 -13.44 -5.40
CA ALA A 306 17.94 -12.60 -4.99
C ALA A 306 18.45 -11.81 -6.19
N PRO A 307 18.35 -10.49 -6.11
CA PRO A 307 19.57 -9.72 -6.00
C PRO A 307 19.61 -9.10 -4.61
N THR A 308 20.63 -9.45 -3.85
CA THR A 308 21.00 -8.79 -2.59
C THR A 308 20.84 -7.29 -2.77
N LEU A 309 20.02 -6.63 -1.94
CA LEU A 309 20.06 -5.18 -1.81
C LEU A 309 21.49 -4.86 -1.37
N THR A 310 22.36 -4.52 -2.32
CA THR A 310 23.62 -3.88 -1.99
C THR A 310 23.22 -2.54 -1.40
N VAL A 311 23.25 -2.47 -0.07
CA VAL A 311 23.43 -1.21 0.63
C VAL A 311 24.56 -0.52 -0.14
N PRO A 312 24.34 0.68 -0.72
CA PRO A 312 25.47 1.42 -1.24
C PRO A 312 26.43 1.56 -0.07
N GLU A 313 27.58 0.88 -0.15
CA GLU A 313 28.70 1.21 0.70
C GLU A 313 28.87 2.72 0.54
N VAL A 314 28.50 3.47 1.57
CA VAL A 314 29.06 4.80 1.76
C VAL A 314 30.55 4.54 1.60
N PRO A 315 31.23 5.09 0.58
CA PRO A 315 32.63 4.78 0.37
C PRO A 315 33.30 5.03 1.70
N ALA A 316 33.84 3.97 2.29
CA ALA A 316 34.76 4.09 3.40
C ALA A 316 35.84 5.00 2.84
N ALA A 317 35.79 6.28 3.23
CA ALA A 317 36.92 7.15 3.05
C ALA A 317 38.08 6.36 3.65
N ALA A 318 39.04 6.00 2.80
CA ALA A 318 40.26 5.37 3.23
C ALA A 318 40.83 6.23 4.37
N ILE A 319 40.60 5.78 5.60
CA ILE A 319 41.51 6.06 6.69
C ILE A 319 42.75 5.28 6.32
N GLU A 320 43.59 5.89 5.49
CA GLU A 320 44.99 5.54 5.49
C GLU A 320 45.45 5.62 6.94
N GLU A 321 45.91 4.49 7.45
CA GLU A 321 46.65 4.41 8.70
C GLU A 321 47.96 5.19 8.49
N THR A 322 47.88 6.51 8.53
CA THR A 322 49.05 7.34 8.70
C THR A 322 49.49 7.14 10.14
N VAL A 323 50.56 6.37 10.31
CA VAL A 323 51.41 6.41 11.50
C VAL A 323 51.73 7.87 11.77
N SER A 324 50.99 8.47 12.71
CA SER A 324 51.23 9.82 13.15
C SER A 324 52.36 9.74 14.17
N GLU A 325 53.54 10.19 13.78
CA GLU A 325 54.59 10.52 14.73
C GLU A 325 54.04 11.53 15.73
N GLU A 326 54.26 11.28 17.03
CA GLU A 326 53.91 12.22 18.09
C GLU A 326 54.58 13.58 17.81
N PRO A 327 53.83 14.69 17.75
CA PRO A 327 54.46 15.99 17.65
C PRO A 327 55.16 16.28 18.99
N VAL A 328 56.49 16.41 18.93
CA VAL A 328 57.29 17.06 19.98
C VAL A 328 56.74 18.47 20.17
N TYR A 329 56.15 18.71 21.33
CA TYR A 329 55.64 20.00 21.73
C TYR A 329 56.81 20.90 22.13
N GLU A 330 57.18 21.87 21.30
CA GLU A 330 58.01 22.99 21.75
C GLU A 330 57.12 24.03 22.45
N GLU A 331 57.46 24.35 23.70
CA GLU A 331 56.80 25.40 24.46
C GLU A 331 56.93 26.76 23.73
N PRO A 332 55.83 27.48 23.49
CA PRO A 332 55.92 28.85 23.00
C PRO A 332 56.45 29.77 24.10
N VAL A 333 57.54 30.48 23.81
CA VAL A 333 58.02 31.60 24.63
C VAL A 333 56.96 32.70 24.63
N TYR A 334 56.40 32.98 25.80
CA TYR A 334 55.39 34.01 26.01
C TYR A 334 56.06 35.37 26.16
N GLU A 335 55.87 36.27 25.20
CA GLU A 335 56.21 37.69 25.34
C GLU A 335 55.05 38.40 26.05
N GLU A 336 55.33 39.00 27.22
CA GLU A 336 54.33 39.74 27.99
C GLU A 336 53.80 40.96 27.21
N PRO A 337 52.48 41.14 27.06
CA PRO A 337 51.93 42.35 26.46
C PRO A 337 52.11 43.55 27.41
N THR A 338 52.71 44.62 26.89
CA THR A 338 52.84 45.89 27.61
C THR A 338 51.49 46.59 27.67
N TYR A 339 50.93 46.73 28.87
CA TYR A 339 49.66 47.41 29.11
C TYR A 339 49.81 48.93 28.91
N VAL A 340 49.03 49.50 27.98
CA VAL A 340 48.86 50.96 27.85
C VAL A 340 47.49 51.33 28.42
N ALA A 341 47.49 52.12 29.49
CA ALA A 341 46.27 52.54 30.15
C ALA A 341 45.44 53.48 29.26
N PRO A 342 44.12 53.26 29.11
CA PRO A 342 43.25 54.16 28.37
C PRO A 342 43.07 55.48 29.13
N THR A 343 43.25 56.61 28.42
CA THR A 343 42.96 57.94 28.97
C THR A 343 41.46 58.19 28.91
N TYR A 344 40.83 58.40 30.07
CA TYR A 344 39.41 58.73 30.18
C TYR A 344 39.19 60.22 29.93
N THR A 345 38.45 60.58 28.88
CA THR A 345 37.90 61.92 28.68
C THR A 345 36.47 61.97 29.19
N ALA A 346 36.22 62.85 30.16
CA ALA A 346 34.90 63.05 30.75
C ALA A 346 33.90 63.64 29.73
N PRO A 347 32.66 63.15 29.66
CA PRO A 347 31.61 63.79 28.86
C PRO A 347 31.20 65.13 29.48
N ALA A 348 31.02 66.14 28.61
CA ALA A 348 30.52 67.45 28.97
C ALA A 348 29.08 67.35 29.51
N ALA A 349 28.82 68.05 30.60
CA ALA A 349 27.48 68.25 31.14
C ALA A 349 26.66 69.09 30.14
N ASP A 350 25.47 68.60 29.79
CA ASP A 350 24.45 69.42 29.16
C ASP A 350 23.16 69.36 29.99
N ASP A 351 22.50 70.50 30.01
CA ASP A 351 21.68 71.01 31.09
C ASP A 351 20.28 70.38 31.17
N THR A 352 19.81 70.27 32.41
CA THR A 352 18.46 69.90 32.83
C THR A 352 17.35 70.73 32.17
N SER A 353 16.25 70.08 31.76
CA SER A 353 14.91 70.61 32.07
C SER A 353 13.89 69.49 32.27
N VAL A 354 13.18 69.60 33.38
CA VAL A 354 12.21 68.66 33.95
C VAL A 354 10.82 69.01 33.41
N ALA A 355 10.05 68.00 33.01
CA ALA A 355 8.59 68.09 32.90
C ALA A 355 7.93 66.92 33.63
N THR A 356 7.08 67.28 34.58
CA THR A 356 6.29 66.48 35.54
C THR A 356 5.25 65.55 34.89
N PRO A 357 4.93 64.39 35.50
CA PRO A 357 3.75 63.61 35.18
C PRO A 357 2.52 64.05 36.02
N ASP A 358 1.39 64.21 35.34
CA ASP A 358 0.05 64.46 35.89
C ASP A 358 -0.64 63.12 36.21
N PRO A 359 -1.19 62.90 37.43
CA PRO A 359 -1.91 61.68 37.77
C PRO A 359 -3.43 61.92 37.76
N THR A 360 -4.16 61.29 36.84
CA THR A 360 -5.59 61.03 37.03
C THR A 360 -6.08 59.93 36.08
N ALA A 361 -6.49 58.80 36.65
CA ALA A 361 -7.75 58.10 36.37
C ALA A 361 -7.71 56.68 36.94
N THR A 362 -8.22 56.57 38.16
CA THR A 362 -8.77 55.33 38.72
C THR A 362 -10.17 55.16 38.12
N ASP A 363 -10.49 53.99 37.59
CA ASP A 363 -11.86 53.50 37.76
C ASP A 363 -11.90 51.98 37.95
N ILE A 364 -12.65 51.61 38.97
CA ILE A 364 -12.92 50.28 39.47
C ILE A 364 -14.40 50.06 39.15
N THR A 365 -14.73 49.00 38.42
CA THR A 365 -16.06 48.41 38.57
C THR A 365 -15.94 46.91 38.73
N ALA A 366 -16.19 46.51 39.98
CA ALA A 366 -16.63 45.19 40.36
C ALA A 366 -17.89 44.79 39.56
N ASN A 367 -18.02 43.51 39.28
CA ASN A 367 -19.34 42.89 39.37
C ASN A 367 -19.21 41.52 40.02
N ASP A 368 -19.77 41.46 41.21
CA ASP A 368 -19.91 40.33 42.10
C ASP A 368 -21.30 39.73 41.82
N THR A 369 -21.41 38.45 41.48
CA THR A 369 -22.64 37.67 41.71
C THR A 369 -22.33 36.18 41.79
N ALA A 370 -22.03 35.75 43.02
CA ALA A 370 -22.74 34.74 43.79
C ALA A 370 -23.03 33.33 43.20
N THR A 371 -22.52 32.35 43.97
CA THR A 371 -23.23 31.16 44.51
C THR A 371 -23.67 30.04 43.57
N ASN A 372 -23.08 28.86 43.70
CA ASN A 372 -23.56 27.88 44.70
C ASN A 372 -22.60 26.70 44.90
N ALA A 373 -22.47 26.32 46.17
CA ALA A 373 -21.79 25.14 46.67
C ALA A 373 -22.71 23.92 46.66
N THR A 374 -22.12 22.72 46.49
CA THR A 374 -22.44 21.40 47.08
C THR A 374 -21.71 20.35 46.23
N GLY A 375 -20.98 19.36 46.72
CA GLY A 375 -20.70 18.89 48.06
C GLY A 375 -19.63 17.81 48.01
N THR A 376 -19.01 17.54 49.15
CA THR A 376 -18.01 16.49 49.39
C THR A 376 -18.60 15.53 50.43
N GLU A 377 -18.53 14.22 50.16
CA GLU A 377 -18.41 13.06 51.09
C GLU A 377 -18.75 11.80 50.26
N ILE A 378 -17.83 10.87 49.97
CA ILE A 378 -17.11 9.86 50.79
C ILE A 378 -18.02 8.73 51.32
N ASP A 379 -17.51 7.49 51.18
CA ASP A 379 -17.93 6.18 51.72
C ASP A 379 -19.06 5.39 51.02
N GLN A 380 -18.69 4.50 50.08
CA GLN A 380 -18.57 3.03 50.26
C GLN A 380 -18.23 2.33 48.95
#